data_AF-A0A2M7DRL7-F1
#
_entry.id   AF-A0A2M7DRL7-F1
#
_cell.length_a   1.000
_cell.length_b   1.000
_cell.length_c   1.000
_cell.angle_alpha   90.00
_cell.angle_beta   90.00
_cell.angle_gamma   90.00
#
_symmetry.space_group_name_H-M   'P 1'
#
loop_
_entity.id
_entity.type
_entity.pdbx_description
1 polymer ?
#
loop_
_entity_poly.entity_id
_entity_poly.type
_entity_poly.pdbx_seq_one_letter_code
_entity_poly.pdbx_strand_id
1 'polypeptide(L)'
;NVLIIGNSKDVRQIRELIRSQRYVKPFFILEQKDNNSLLDFISSRAINEVLIAPSAGDRTGLMLLADECEKISVEFKIVPDVFQLRQGEIMIDDSLGIPVLHIKPVSLHGFNFYFKRVFDTFVSIIVLSFLFFPLVIVMSLIKLDSLGPVFYRHKRMGQGEKPFDFFKFRTMIKNADVVLEKIKHLSERDGPVFKLKNDPRVTGFGKFLRRY
;
A
#
# COMPACT_ATOMS: atom_id res chain seq x y z
N ASN A 1 -27.99 17.74 -16.88
CA ASN A 1 -26.87 18.64 -16.52
C ASN A 1 -26.14 18.06 -15.34
N VAL A 2 -24.80 18.09 -15.32
CA VAL A 2 -24.01 17.43 -14.26
C VAL A 2 -23.20 18.48 -13.51
N LEU A 3 -23.29 18.52 -12.19
CA LEU A 3 -22.50 19.40 -11.33
C LEU A 3 -21.34 18.61 -10.72
N ILE A 4 -20.13 19.14 -10.78
CA ILE A 4 -18.92 18.51 -10.23
C ILE A 4 -18.36 19.42 -9.14
N ILE A 5 -18.23 18.87 -7.93
CA ILE A 5 -17.75 19.56 -6.74
C ILE A 5 -16.44 18.91 -6.29
N GLY A 6 -15.37 19.68 -6.17
CA GLY A 6 -14.08 19.16 -5.72
C GLY A 6 -12.97 20.20 -5.87
N ASN A 7 -11.81 19.90 -5.29
CA ASN A 7 -10.67 20.80 -5.38
C ASN A 7 -10.20 21.03 -6.83
N SER A 8 -9.28 21.98 -7.02
CA SER A 8 -8.74 22.34 -8.34
C SER A 8 -8.09 21.19 -9.12
N LYS A 9 -7.60 20.15 -8.44
CA LYS A 9 -6.98 18.97 -9.05
C LYS A 9 -8.04 18.02 -9.59
N ASP A 10 -9.05 17.72 -8.78
CA ASP A 10 -10.10 16.75 -9.10
C ASP A 10 -11.02 17.29 -10.21
N VAL A 11 -11.40 18.58 -10.12
CA VAL A 11 -12.18 19.26 -11.16
C VAL A 11 -11.45 19.25 -12.51
N ARG A 12 -10.13 19.44 -12.52
CA ARG A 12 -9.33 19.41 -13.75
C ARG A 12 -9.33 18.02 -14.38
N GLN A 13 -9.16 16.98 -13.55
CA GLN A 13 -9.14 15.59 -14.00
C GLN A 13 -10.50 15.12 -14.54
N ILE A 14 -11.58 15.39 -13.80
CA ILE A 14 -12.94 15.03 -14.23
C ILE A 14 -13.30 15.80 -15.51
N ARG A 15 -12.86 17.06 -15.64
CA ARG A 15 -13.05 17.86 -16.86
C ARG A 15 -12.35 17.22 -18.07
N GLU A 16 -11.16 16.68 -17.92
CA GLU A 16 -10.46 15.97 -19.01
C GLU A 16 -11.19 14.69 -19.42
N LEU A 17 -11.76 13.94 -18.45
CA LEU A 17 -12.53 12.72 -18.73
C LEU A 17 -13.84 13.02 -19.45
N ILE A 18 -14.62 14.00 -18.96
CA ILE A 18 -15.93 14.36 -19.52
C ILE A 18 -15.80 15.10 -20.86
N ARG A 19 -14.65 15.72 -21.15
CA ARG A 19 -14.38 16.34 -22.47
C ARG A 19 -14.58 15.40 -23.65
N SER A 20 -14.45 14.08 -23.43
CA SER A 20 -14.69 13.06 -24.46
C SER A 20 -16.18 12.73 -24.68
N GLN A 21 -17.06 13.12 -23.76
CA GLN A 21 -18.49 12.79 -23.75
C GLN A 21 -19.31 13.94 -24.34
N ARG A 22 -19.78 13.78 -25.59
CA ARG A 22 -20.44 14.85 -26.37
C ARG A 22 -21.84 15.27 -25.86
N TYR A 23 -22.41 14.53 -24.92
CA TYR A 23 -23.80 14.67 -24.48
C TYR A 23 -23.97 15.19 -23.04
N VAL A 24 -22.86 15.43 -22.31
CA VAL A 24 -22.90 15.89 -20.93
C VAL A 24 -22.60 17.40 -20.90
N LYS A 25 -23.43 18.18 -20.20
CA LYS A 25 -23.18 19.60 -19.89
C LYS A 25 -22.64 19.72 -18.45
N PRO A 26 -21.31 19.84 -18.26
CA PRO A 26 -20.72 19.89 -16.92
C PRO A 26 -20.70 21.31 -16.34
N PHE A 27 -21.06 21.43 -15.08
CA PHE A 27 -20.87 22.60 -14.21
C PHE A 27 -19.81 22.26 -13.16
N PHE A 28 -18.95 23.20 -12.80
CA PHE A 28 -17.84 22.94 -11.87
C PHE A 28 -17.85 23.94 -10.72
N ILE A 29 -17.76 23.44 -9.49
CA ILE A 29 -17.58 24.23 -8.27
C ILE A 29 -16.29 23.76 -7.60
N LEU A 30 -15.37 24.71 -7.37
CA LEU A 30 -14.00 24.43 -6.90
C LEU A 30 -13.90 24.28 -5.38
N GLU A 31 -14.89 24.79 -4.63
CA GLU A 31 -14.97 24.72 -3.17
C GLU A 31 -16.45 24.68 -2.76
N GLN A 32 -16.79 23.82 -1.79
CA GLN A 32 -18.14 23.74 -1.24
C GLN A 32 -18.49 25.07 -0.55
N LYS A 33 -19.37 25.86 -1.16
CA LYS A 33 -20.05 26.97 -0.47
C LYS A 33 -21.17 26.42 0.43
N ASP A 34 -21.74 27.27 1.29
CA ASP A 34 -22.92 26.94 2.10
C ASP A 34 -23.95 26.11 1.33
N ASN A 35 -24.39 25.01 1.93
CA ASN A 35 -25.32 24.03 1.36
C ASN A 35 -26.56 24.69 0.73
N ASN A 36 -27.14 25.70 1.38
CA ASN A 36 -28.31 26.43 0.87
C ASN A 36 -28.05 27.11 -0.48
N SER A 37 -26.88 27.73 -0.65
CA SER A 37 -26.50 28.37 -1.92
C SER A 37 -26.25 27.33 -3.04
N LEU A 38 -25.87 26.11 -2.67
CA LEU A 38 -25.66 25.02 -3.60
C LEU A 38 -26.99 24.47 -4.13
N LEU A 39 -27.99 24.33 -3.27
CA LEU A 39 -29.33 23.86 -3.63
C LEU A 39 -30.07 24.84 -4.55
N ASP A 40 -29.91 26.14 -4.32
CA ASP A 40 -30.43 27.18 -5.21
C ASP A 40 -29.76 27.12 -6.60
N PHE A 41 -28.46 26.84 -6.63
CA PHE A 41 -27.71 26.66 -7.89
C PHE A 41 -28.15 25.40 -8.65
N ILE A 42 -28.40 24.31 -7.94
CA ILE A 42 -28.89 23.05 -8.50
C ILE A 42 -30.28 23.25 -9.14
N SER A 43 -31.18 23.89 -8.41
CA SER A 43 -32.57 24.13 -8.83
C SER A 43 -32.64 25.11 -10.01
N SER A 44 -31.89 26.22 -9.98
CA SER A 44 -31.91 27.24 -11.03
C SER A 44 -31.33 26.77 -12.37
N ARG A 45 -30.46 25.77 -12.37
CA ARG A 45 -29.81 25.27 -13.60
C ARG A 45 -30.30 23.90 -14.05
N ALA A 46 -31.38 23.39 -13.45
CA ALA A 46 -31.93 22.06 -13.72
C ALA A 46 -30.83 20.99 -13.74
N ILE A 47 -30.02 20.95 -12.67
CA ILE A 47 -28.99 19.92 -12.49
C ILE A 47 -29.67 18.63 -12.07
N ASN A 48 -29.34 17.54 -12.74
CA ASN A 48 -29.97 16.22 -12.51
C ASN A 48 -29.04 15.28 -11.74
N GLU A 49 -27.73 15.59 -11.74
CA GLU A 49 -26.70 14.73 -11.19
C GLU A 49 -25.58 15.59 -10.59
N VAL A 50 -25.14 15.22 -9.39
CA VAL A 50 -24.05 15.85 -8.64
C VAL A 50 -22.95 14.81 -8.41
N LEU A 51 -21.77 15.09 -8.95
CA LEU A 51 -20.54 14.32 -8.77
C LEU A 51 -19.65 15.02 -7.75
N ILE A 52 -19.41 14.39 -6.60
CA ILE A 52 -18.51 14.92 -5.58
C ILE A 52 -17.21 14.14 -5.57
N ALA A 53 -16.10 14.87 -5.67
CA ALA A 53 -14.78 14.31 -5.43
C ALA A 53 -14.53 14.19 -3.92
N PRO A 54 -13.80 13.16 -3.43
CA PRO A 54 -13.68 12.87 -2.00
C PRO A 54 -12.92 13.97 -1.25
N SER A 55 -12.21 14.84 -1.97
CA SER A 55 -11.50 15.99 -1.42
C SER A 55 -12.40 17.20 -1.09
N ALA A 56 -13.68 17.16 -1.46
CA ALA A 56 -14.57 18.31 -1.38
C ALA A 56 -15.06 18.66 0.03
N GLY A 57 -15.00 17.73 0.99
CA GLY A 57 -15.48 17.97 2.35
C GLY A 57 -15.30 16.77 3.28
N ASP A 58 -15.57 16.97 4.57
CA ASP A 58 -15.64 15.89 5.58
C ASP A 58 -16.82 14.94 5.27
N ARG A 59 -16.69 13.68 5.69
CA ARG A 59 -17.68 12.62 5.60
C ARG A 59 -19.06 13.06 6.11
N THR A 60 -19.11 13.83 7.19
CA THR A 60 -20.35 14.39 7.75
C THR A 60 -21.02 15.37 6.79
N GLY A 61 -20.24 16.29 6.19
CA GLY A 61 -20.75 17.27 5.23
C GLY A 61 -21.20 16.63 3.92
N LEU A 62 -20.53 15.57 3.48
CA LEU A 62 -20.92 14.79 2.29
C LEU A 62 -22.24 14.06 2.48
N MET A 63 -22.47 13.48 3.67
CA MET A 63 -23.74 12.81 3.99
C MET A 63 -24.90 13.81 4.05
N LEU A 64 -24.70 14.98 4.69
CA LEU A 64 -25.72 16.03 4.73
C LEU A 64 -26.10 16.53 3.33
N LEU A 65 -25.11 16.73 2.44
CA LEU A 65 -25.37 17.09 1.05
C LEU A 65 -26.09 15.99 0.27
N ALA A 66 -25.76 14.72 0.53
CA ALA A 66 -26.42 13.59 -0.11
C ALA A 66 -27.92 13.57 0.25
N ASP A 67 -28.24 13.73 1.53
CA ASP A 67 -29.62 13.79 2.04
C ASP A 67 -30.40 14.97 1.45
N GLU A 68 -29.75 16.13 1.28
CA GLU A 68 -30.36 17.30 0.66
C GLU A 68 -30.61 17.10 -0.84
N CYS A 69 -29.67 16.49 -1.56
CA CYS A 69 -29.82 16.16 -2.98
C CYS A 69 -30.93 15.12 -3.21
N GLU A 70 -31.06 14.15 -2.30
CA GLU A 70 -32.13 13.15 -2.36
C GLU A 70 -33.51 13.79 -2.23
N LYS A 71 -33.69 14.74 -1.29
CA LYS A 71 -34.95 15.48 -1.09
C LYS A 71 -35.42 16.22 -2.34
N ILE A 72 -34.49 16.69 -3.17
CA ILE A 72 -34.80 17.39 -4.42
C ILE A 72 -34.74 16.48 -5.66
N SER A 73 -34.69 15.15 -5.48
CA SER A 73 -34.65 14.15 -6.55
C SER A 73 -33.47 14.34 -7.52
N VAL A 74 -32.32 14.74 -7.00
CA VAL A 74 -31.07 14.90 -7.76
C VAL A 74 -30.13 13.74 -7.43
N GLU A 75 -29.60 13.10 -8.47
CA GLU A 75 -28.75 11.93 -8.31
C GLU A 75 -27.39 12.33 -7.72
N PHE A 76 -27.02 11.76 -6.57
CA PHE A 76 -25.76 12.06 -5.88
C PHE A 76 -24.75 10.93 -6.07
N LYS A 77 -23.56 11.24 -6.58
CA LYS A 77 -22.49 10.28 -6.86
C LYS A 77 -21.14 10.75 -6.33
N ILE A 78 -20.37 9.83 -5.78
CA ILE A 78 -19.00 10.09 -5.30
C ILE A 78 -18.01 9.51 -6.30
N VAL A 79 -17.06 10.33 -6.74
CA VAL A 79 -15.98 9.88 -7.65
C VAL A 79 -14.81 9.38 -6.81
N PRO A 80 -14.48 8.07 -6.82
CA PRO A 80 -13.28 7.59 -6.14
C PRO A 80 -12.00 8.15 -6.76
N ASP A 81 -10.92 8.27 -5.99
CA ASP A 81 -9.62 8.75 -6.49
C ASP A 81 -9.07 7.80 -7.56
N VAL A 82 -9.16 8.24 -8.82
CA VAL A 82 -8.74 7.50 -10.02
C VAL A 82 -7.28 7.03 -10.00
N PHE A 83 -6.39 7.64 -9.20
CA PHE A 83 -5.01 7.15 -9.05
C PHE A 83 -4.89 6.01 -8.05
N GLN A 84 -5.77 5.91 -7.05
CA GLN A 84 -5.90 4.71 -6.22
C GLN A 84 -6.46 3.54 -7.04
N LEU A 85 -7.32 3.82 -8.03
CA LEU A 85 -7.91 2.83 -8.94
C LEU A 85 -6.91 2.20 -9.91
N ARG A 86 -5.80 2.87 -10.25
CA ARG A 86 -4.77 2.23 -11.10
C ARG A 86 -4.10 1.02 -10.43
N GLN A 87 -4.28 0.82 -9.12
CA GLN A 87 -3.77 -0.32 -8.37
C GLN A 87 -4.83 -1.41 -8.08
N GLY A 88 -6.11 -1.21 -8.41
CA GLY A 88 -7.19 -2.19 -8.17
C GLY A 88 -8.43 -1.96 -9.04
N GLU A 89 -9.04 -3.05 -9.52
CA GLU A 89 -10.30 -2.98 -10.27
C GLU A 89 -11.47 -2.81 -9.26
N ILE A 90 -12.37 -1.84 -9.47
CA ILE A 90 -13.64 -1.77 -8.72
C ILE A 90 -14.60 -2.76 -9.37
N MET A 91 -15.00 -3.78 -8.63
CA MET A 91 -16.10 -4.65 -8.97
C MET A 91 -17.21 -4.37 -7.95
N ILE A 92 -18.44 -4.14 -8.43
CA ILE A 92 -19.60 -4.15 -7.54
C ILE A 92 -19.87 -5.63 -7.24
N ASP A 93 -19.79 -6.02 -5.96
CA ASP A 93 -20.15 -7.38 -5.59
C ASP A 93 -21.69 -7.47 -5.60
N ASP A 94 -22.21 -8.05 -6.68
CA ASP A 94 -23.65 -8.19 -6.93
C ASP A 94 -24.37 -9.00 -5.83
N SER A 95 -23.64 -9.72 -4.96
CA SER A 95 -24.23 -10.53 -3.89
C SER A 95 -24.54 -9.76 -2.60
N LEU A 96 -23.82 -8.67 -2.32
CA LEU A 96 -23.90 -7.91 -1.07
C LEU A 96 -24.29 -6.44 -1.28
N GLY A 97 -24.36 -5.96 -2.53
CA GLY A 97 -24.77 -4.59 -2.86
C GLY A 97 -23.82 -3.51 -2.35
N ILE A 98 -22.64 -3.89 -1.86
CA ILE A 98 -21.60 -2.99 -1.37
C ILE A 98 -20.50 -2.86 -2.44
N PRO A 99 -20.03 -1.63 -2.74
CA PRO A 99 -18.90 -1.44 -3.63
C PRO A 99 -17.63 -1.94 -2.96
N VAL A 100 -16.99 -2.98 -3.53
CA VAL A 100 -15.74 -3.54 -3.01
C VAL A 100 -14.58 -3.20 -3.93
N LEU A 101 -13.49 -2.67 -3.36
CA LEU A 101 -12.25 -2.42 -4.09
C LEU A 101 -11.40 -3.69 -4.08
N HIS A 102 -11.25 -4.35 -5.23
CA HIS A 102 -10.37 -5.50 -5.36
C HIS A 102 -8.98 -5.03 -5.84
N ILE A 103 -8.04 -4.97 -4.90
CA ILE A 103 -6.64 -4.62 -5.21
C ILE A 103 -6.03 -5.81 -5.96
N LYS A 104 -5.86 -5.66 -7.27
CA LYS A 104 -5.21 -6.68 -8.10
C LYS A 104 -3.74 -6.73 -7.68
N PRO A 105 -3.20 -7.87 -7.23
CA PRO A 105 -1.79 -7.96 -6.92
C PRO A 105 -1.01 -7.62 -8.19
N VAL A 106 0.07 -6.82 -8.06
CA VAL A 106 0.99 -6.52 -9.17
C VAL A 106 1.74 -7.80 -9.52
N SER A 107 1.11 -8.67 -10.30
CA SER A 107 1.72 -9.89 -10.80
C SER A 107 2.38 -9.62 -12.15
N LEU A 108 3.69 -9.84 -12.20
CA LEU A 108 4.42 -9.92 -13.45
C LEU A 108 3.87 -11.14 -14.22
N HIS A 109 3.23 -10.91 -15.37
CA HIS A 109 2.70 -11.96 -16.23
C HIS A 109 3.46 -12.04 -17.56
N GLY A 110 3.45 -13.23 -18.17
CA GLY A 110 3.96 -13.47 -19.52
C GLY A 110 5.45 -13.19 -19.68
N PHE A 111 5.83 -12.53 -20.78
CA PHE A 111 7.22 -12.24 -21.14
C PHE A 111 7.98 -11.40 -20.11
N ASN A 112 7.30 -10.49 -19.41
CA ASN A 112 7.92 -9.66 -18.36
C ASN A 112 8.41 -10.50 -17.18
N PHE A 113 7.65 -11.54 -16.82
CA PHE A 113 8.07 -12.48 -15.78
C PHE A 113 9.30 -13.27 -16.22
N TYR A 114 9.29 -13.80 -17.44
CA TYR A 114 10.41 -14.56 -17.98
C TYR A 114 11.69 -13.72 -18.05
N PHE A 115 11.60 -12.50 -18.60
CA PHE A 115 12.74 -11.60 -18.68
C PHE A 115 13.28 -11.24 -17.30
N LYS A 116 12.39 -10.89 -16.34
CA LYS A 116 12.79 -10.64 -14.96
C LYS A 116 13.49 -11.83 -14.33
N ARG A 117 13.00 -13.05 -14.59
CA ARG A 117 13.60 -14.27 -14.04
C ARG A 117 15.00 -14.53 -14.59
N VAL A 118 15.20 -14.36 -15.90
CA VAL A 118 16.51 -14.50 -16.54
C VAL A 118 17.46 -13.42 -16.00
N PHE A 119 17.02 -12.18 -15.96
CA PHE A 119 17.78 -11.05 -15.42
C PHE A 119 18.20 -11.30 -13.97
N ASP A 120 17.27 -11.66 -13.09
CA ASP A 120 17.54 -11.93 -11.68
C ASP A 120 18.56 -13.04 -11.50
N THR A 121 18.44 -14.11 -12.28
CA THR A 121 19.34 -15.26 -12.21
C THR A 121 20.75 -14.86 -12.64
N PHE A 122 20.87 -14.16 -13.77
CA PHE A 122 22.14 -13.73 -14.33
C PHE A 122 22.86 -12.72 -13.41
N VAL A 123 22.15 -11.68 -12.96
CA VAL A 123 22.69 -10.69 -12.03
C VAL A 123 23.06 -11.32 -10.70
N SER A 124 22.24 -12.23 -10.17
CA SER A 124 22.55 -12.94 -8.92
C SER A 124 23.84 -13.76 -9.02
N ILE A 125 24.05 -14.46 -10.15
CA ILE A 125 25.28 -15.23 -10.38
C ILE A 125 26.50 -14.30 -10.40
N ILE A 126 26.43 -13.18 -11.11
CA ILE A 126 27.53 -12.21 -11.22
C ILE A 126 27.87 -11.64 -9.83
N VAL A 127 26.85 -11.15 -9.12
CA VAL A 127 27.04 -10.55 -7.79
C VAL A 127 27.59 -11.58 -6.81
N LEU A 128 27.07 -12.81 -6.82
CA LEU A 128 27.53 -13.86 -5.91
C LEU A 128 28.96 -14.31 -6.23
N SER A 129 29.33 -14.37 -7.50
CA SER A 129 30.69 -14.68 -7.93
C SER A 129 31.68 -13.60 -7.48
N PHE A 130 31.32 -12.32 -7.63
CA PHE A 130 32.16 -11.21 -7.19
C PHE A 130 32.30 -11.16 -5.66
N LEU A 131 31.22 -11.44 -4.94
CA LEU A 131 31.18 -11.43 -3.48
C LEU A 131 31.66 -12.76 -2.85
N PHE A 132 32.09 -13.75 -3.63
CA PHE A 132 32.43 -15.07 -3.10
C PHE A 132 33.48 -14.99 -1.97
N PHE A 133 34.59 -14.30 -2.22
CA PHE A 133 35.67 -14.16 -1.24
C PHE A 133 35.26 -13.43 0.05
N PRO A 134 34.66 -12.22 0.00
CA PRO A 134 34.20 -11.55 1.23
C PRO A 134 33.12 -12.34 1.97
N LEU A 135 32.23 -13.04 1.27
CA LEU A 135 31.22 -13.87 1.93
C LEU A 135 31.87 -15.02 2.70
N VAL A 136 32.88 -15.69 2.15
CA VAL A 136 33.63 -16.75 2.85
C VAL A 136 34.29 -16.23 4.13
N ILE A 137 34.86 -15.02 4.10
CA ILE A 137 35.43 -14.37 5.30
C ILE A 137 34.34 -14.15 6.36
N VAL A 138 33.21 -13.53 5.98
CA VAL A 138 32.08 -13.28 6.88
C VAL A 138 31.56 -14.59 7.47
N MET A 139 31.41 -15.63 6.64
CA MET A 139 30.97 -16.95 7.09
C MET A 139 31.92 -17.56 8.12
N SER A 140 33.23 -17.37 7.93
CA SER A 140 34.27 -17.87 8.83
C SER A 140 34.25 -17.12 10.16
N LEU A 141 34.11 -15.79 10.13
CA LEU A 141 33.97 -14.96 11.34
C LEU A 141 32.73 -15.34 12.15
N ILE A 142 31.59 -15.62 11.49
CA ILE A 142 30.37 -16.10 12.18
C ILE A 142 30.59 -17.46 12.86
N LYS A 143 31.39 -18.35 12.26
CA LYS A 143 31.74 -19.66 12.86
C LYS A 143 32.65 -19.53 14.05
N LEU A 144 33.59 -18.58 14.01
CA LEU A 144 34.52 -18.30 15.11
C LEU A 144 33.82 -17.58 16.27
N ASP A 145 32.88 -16.68 15.97
CA ASP A 145 32.16 -15.86 16.96
C ASP A 145 31.12 -16.68 17.75
N SER A 146 30.53 -17.73 17.15
CA SER A 146 29.61 -18.62 17.89
C SER A 146 29.47 -20.01 17.27
N LEU A 147 29.27 -21.04 18.10
CA LEU A 147 29.00 -22.40 17.64
C LEU A 147 27.66 -22.52 16.90
N GLY A 148 27.64 -23.19 15.75
CA GLY A 148 26.42 -23.54 15.00
C GLY A 148 26.44 -23.16 13.51
N PRO A 149 25.27 -23.12 12.83
CA PRO A 149 25.19 -22.84 11.40
C PRO A 149 25.43 -21.35 11.09
N VAL A 150 26.02 -21.07 9.92
CA VAL A 150 26.30 -19.69 9.48
C VAL A 150 25.03 -18.93 9.11
N PHE A 151 24.07 -19.64 8.50
CA PHE A 151 22.83 -19.05 8.04
C PHE A 151 21.68 -19.38 9.00
N TYR A 152 20.86 -18.37 9.27
CA TYR A 152 19.53 -18.52 9.86
C TYR A 152 18.50 -18.65 8.75
N ARG A 153 17.56 -19.59 8.91
CA ARG A 153 16.46 -19.84 7.96
C ARG A 153 15.18 -19.23 8.50
N HIS A 154 14.57 -18.32 7.76
CA HIS A 154 13.27 -17.74 8.08
C HIS A 154 12.26 -18.17 7.00
N LYS A 155 11.16 -18.82 7.37
CA LYS A 155 10.06 -19.07 6.43
C LYS A 155 9.38 -17.75 6.06
N ARG A 156 9.26 -17.48 4.76
CA ARG A 156 8.55 -16.32 4.20
C ARG A 156 7.60 -16.77 3.09
N MET A 157 6.50 -16.06 2.92
CA MET A 157 5.61 -16.30 1.78
C MET A 157 6.22 -15.74 0.50
N GLY A 158 6.30 -16.56 -0.54
CA GLY A 158 6.86 -16.22 -1.84
C GLY A 158 5.81 -16.14 -2.94
N GLN A 159 6.24 -16.40 -4.17
CA GLN A 159 5.36 -16.38 -5.34
C GLN A 159 4.23 -17.41 -5.23
N GLY A 160 3.00 -16.97 -5.50
CA GLY A 160 1.80 -17.81 -5.42
C GLY A 160 1.56 -18.33 -4.00
N GLU A 161 1.91 -17.52 -2.99
CA GLU A 161 1.73 -17.81 -1.56
C GLU A 161 2.48 -19.06 -1.06
N LYS A 162 3.42 -19.57 -1.86
CA LYS A 162 4.23 -20.73 -1.47
C LYS A 162 5.30 -20.29 -0.47
N PRO A 163 5.40 -20.93 0.71
CA PRO A 163 6.44 -20.61 1.67
C PRO A 163 7.82 -21.02 1.14
N PHE A 164 8.82 -20.17 1.35
CA PHE A 164 10.23 -20.45 1.02
C PHE A 164 11.16 -20.13 2.18
N ASP A 165 12.36 -20.74 2.15
CA ASP A 165 13.40 -20.46 3.13
C ASP A 165 14.20 -19.21 2.74
N PHE A 166 14.01 -18.14 3.50
CA PHE A 166 14.81 -16.92 3.42
C PHE A 166 16.05 -17.08 4.28
N PHE A 167 17.21 -17.17 3.63
CA PHE A 167 18.51 -17.29 4.29
C PHE A 167 19.09 -15.92 4.61
N LYS A 168 19.56 -15.76 5.85
CA LYS A 168 20.33 -14.58 6.28
C LYS A 168 21.51 -15.00 7.14
N PHE A 169 22.54 -14.17 7.22
CA PHE A 169 23.64 -14.42 8.15
C PHE A 169 23.14 -14.46 9.59
N ARG A 170 23.63 -15.43 10.36
CA ARG A 170 23.32 -15.57 11.77
C ARG A 170 24.07 -14.49 12.55
N THR A 171 23.32 -13.60 13.18
CA THR A 171 23.86 -12.55 14.07
C THR A 171 23.51 -12.80 15.53
N MET A 172 22.84 -13.91 15.84
CA MET A 172 22.31 -14.24 17.17
C MET A 172 22.79 -15.61 17.62
N ILE A 173 22.92 -15.81 18.92
CA ILE A 173 23.25 -17.10 19.53
C ILE A 173 22.20 -18.18 19.20
N LYS A 174 22.60 -19.45 19.23
CA LYS A 174 21.72 -20.58 18.85
C LYS A 174 20.40 -20.65 19.65
N ASN A 175 20.43 -20.25 20.92
CA ASN A 175 19.28 -20.33 21.83
C ASN A 175 18.62 -18.95 22.06
N ALA A 176 18.65 -18.07 21.04
CA ALA A 176 18.12 -16.72 21.14
C ALA A 176 16.63 -16.69 21.54
N ASP A 177 15.82 -17.68 21.15
CA ASP A 177 14.40 -17.73 21.48
C ASP A 177 14.17 -18.00 22.98
N VAL A 178 14.98 -18.89 23.58
CA VAL A 178 14.91 -19.17 25.03
C VAL A 178 15.32 -17.93 25.84
N VAL A 179 16.33 -17.20 25.36
CA VAL A 179 16.74 -15.95 26.01
C VAL A 179 15.69 -14.86 25.80
N LEU A 180 15.04 -14.80 24.64
CA LEU A 180 13.97 -13.85 24.35
C LEU A 180 12.85 -13.94 25.37
N GLU A 181 12.35 -15.14 25.65
CA GLU A 181 11.27 -15.34 26.63
C GLU A 181 11.65 -14.77 28.01
N LYS A 182 12.92 -14.89 28.42
CA LYS A 182 13.40 -14.35 29.70
C LYS A 182 13.51 -12.82 29.71
N ILE A 183 13.82 -12.20 28.58
CA ILE A 183 14.07 -10.76 28.48
C ILE A 183 12.92 -9.97 27.83
N LYS A 184 11.83 -10.63 27.44
CA LYS A 184 10.71 -10.03 26.69
C LYS A 184 10.11 -8.81 27.41
N HIS A 185 10.08 -8.86 28.74
CA HIS A 185 9.62 -7.78 29.61
C HIS A 185 10.52 -6.52 29.58
N LEU A 186 11.76 -6.64 29.10
CA LEU A 186 12.72 -5.54 28.98
C LEU A 186 12.63 -4.82 27.62
N SER A 187 11.60 -5.09 26.80
CA SER A 187 11.46 -4.44 25.50
C SER A 187 11.37 -2.92 25.66
N GLU A 188 12.21 -2.18 24.93
CA GLU A 188 12.21 -0.70 24.90
C GLU A 188 11.12 -0.13 23.97
N ARG A 189 10.36 -1.00 23.30
CA ARG A 189 9.32 -0.61 22.35
C ARG A 189 8.04 -1.39 22.63
N ASP A 190 6.93 -0.67 22.65
CA ASP A 190 5.59 -1.24 22.73
C ASP A 190 5.15 -1.86 21.39
N GLY A 191 4.43 -2.98 21.49
CA GLY A 191 3.86 -3.71 20.35
C GLY A 191 4.49 -5.07 20.08
N PRO A 192 4.20 -5.69 18.92
CA PRO A 192 4.55 -7.08 18.64
C PRO A 192 6.04 -7.32 18.34
N VAL A 193 6.85 -6.25 18.25
CA VAL A 193 8.26 -6.32 17.87
C VAL A 193 9.13 -6.03 19.08
N PHE A 194 9.83 -7.05 19.56
CA PHE A 194 10.83 -6.90 20.62
C PHE A 194 12.04 -6.10 20.14
N LYS A 195 12.41 -5.04 20.87
CA LYS A 195 13.61 -4.24 20.61
C LYS A 195 14.31 -3.90 21.92
N LEU A 196 15.61 -4.16 21.99
CA LEU A 196 16.47 -3.83 23.12
C LEU A 196 17.80 -3.30 22.56
N LYS A 197 18.28 -2.14 23.04
CA LYS A 197 19.50 -1.50 22.52
C LYS A 197 20.73 -2.40 22.68
N ASN A 198 20.86 -3.03 23.85
CA ASN A 198 21.92 -3.98 24.18
C ASN A 198 21.36 -5.40 24.29
N ASP A 199 20.88 -5.94 23.16
CA ASP A 199 20.30 -7.29 23.12
C ASP A 199 21.39 -8.37 23.37
N PRO A 200 21.31 -9.13 24.50
CA PRO A 200 22.29 -10.15 24.85
C PRO A 200 22.26 -11.37 23.91
N ARG A 201 21.24 -11.48 23.06
CA ARG A 201 21.14 -12.56 22.06
C ARG A 201 22.06 -12.34 20.87
N VAL A 202 22.52 -11.10 20.65
CA VAL A 202 23.33 -10.72 19.49
C VAL A 202 24.79 -11.01 19.77
N THR A 203 25.45 -11.74 18.86
CA THR A 203 26.86 -12.10 19.02
C THR A 203 27.78 -10.88 18.77
N GLY A 204 29.06 -10.97 19.15
CA GLY A 204 30.00 -9.84 19.03
C GLY A 204 30.12 -9.36 17.59
N PHE A 205 30.45 -10.27 16.67
CA PHE A 205 30.47 -9.99 15.24
C PHE A 205 29.06 -9.74 14.67
N GLY A 206 28.03 -10.35 15.26
CA GLY A 206 26.64 -10.09 14.93
C GLY A 206 26.21 -8.63 15.13
N LYS A 207 26.78 -7.92 16.11
CA LYS A 207 26.55 -6.47 16.31
C LYS A 207 27.14 -5.66 15.16
N PHE A 208 28.32 -6.02 14.68
CA PHE A 208 28.95 -5.40 13.52
C PHE A 208 28.10 -5.60 12.26
N LEU A 209 27.68 -6.84 11.96
CA LEU A 209 26.84 -7.16 10.81
C LEU A 209 25.44 -6.52 10.83
N ARG A 210 24.96 -6.06 11.98
CA ARG A 210 23.66 -5.35 12.09
C ARG A 210 23.77 -3.85 11.89
N ARG A 211 24.99 -3.31 11.96
CA ARG A 211 25.26 -1.87 11.86
C ARG A 211 25.48 -1.44 10.41
N TYR A 212 26.04 -2.33 9.59
CA TYR A 212 26.35 -2.12 8.17
C TYR A 212 25.45 -3.00 7.31
#